data_AF-A0A644ULB8-F1
#
_entry.id   AF-A0A644ULB8-F1
#
_cell.length_a   1.000
_cell.length_b   1.000
_cell.length_c   1.000
_cell.angle_alpha   90.00
_cell.angle_beta   90.00
_cell.angle_gamma   90.00
#
_symmetry.space_group_name_H-M   'P 1'
#
loop_
_entity.id
_entity.type
_entity.pdbx_description
1 polymer ?
#
loop_
_entity_poly.entity_id
_entity_poly.type
_entity_poly.pdbx_seq_one_letter_code
_entity_poly.pdbx_strand_id
1 'polypeptide(L)' 'MGKLMMTAAFTPAVIGAGDVDLTVFQDAAGQGRKGAEIFARMAKGEQLDERAVYIPFERVTPANADGYLDR' A
#
# COMPACT_ATOMS: atom_id res chain seq x y z
N MET A 1 -26.94 -3.84 15.49
CA MET A 1 -25.55 -3.34 15.69
C MET A 1 -24.70 -3.89 14.55
N GLY A 2 -24.87 -3.34 13.34
CA GLY A 2 -24.18 -3.81 12.14
C GLY A 2 -22.81 -3.17 12.07
N LYS A 3 -21.76 -3.96 12.29
CA LYS A 3 -20.38 -3.51 12.09
C LYS A 3 -20.25 -3.17 10.61
N LEU A 4 -20.04 -1.90 10.34
CA LEU A 4 -19.74 -1.35 9.02
C LEU A 4 -18.55 -2.14 8.45
N MET A 5 -18.82 -3.09 7.54
CA MET A 5 -17.80 -3.66 6.68
C MET A 5 -17.38 -2.55 5.71
N MET A 6 -16.47 -1.69 6.16
CA MET A 6 -15.61 -0.92 5.28
C MET A 6 -14.59 -1.89 4.67
N THR A 7 -15.05 -2.81 3.84
CA THR A 7 -14.18 -3.50 2.89
C THR A 7 -13.92 -2.49 1.78
N ALA A 8 -12.77 -1.82 1.85
CA ALA A 8 -12.16 -1.21 0.68
C ALA A 8 -12.01 -2.34 -0.36
N ALA A 9 -12.99 -2.44 -1.25
CA ALA A 9 -13.10 -3.48 -2.25
C ALA A 9 -11.98 -3.30 -3.28
N PHE A 10 -10.79 -3.82 -2.96
CA PHE A 10 -9.70 -4.12 -3.90
C PHE A 10 -8.64 -5.03 -3.26
N THR A 11 -9.07 -5.95 -2.38
CA THR A 11 -8.21 -6.75 -1.49
C THR A 11 -8.51 -8.26 -1.62
N PRO A 12 -7.63 -9.15 -1.09
CA PRO A 12 -7.59 -10.62 -1.26
C PRO A 12 -8.90 -11.39 -1.38
N ALA A 13 -10.01 -10.91 -0.81
CA ALA A 13 -11.34 -11.49 -1.00
C ALA A 13 -11.73 -11.66 -2.49
N VAL A 14 -11.35 -10.73 -3.36
CA VAL A 14 -11.62 -10.80 -4.81
C VAL A 14 -10.72 -11.84 -5.49
N ILE A 15 -9.46 -11.95 -5.04
CA ILE A 15 -8.50 -12.95 -5.54
C ILE A 15 -8.90 -14.36 -5.07
N GLY A 16 -9.34 -14.49 -3.80
CA GLY A 16 -9.80 -15.75 -3.21
C GLY A 16 -11.14 -16.23 -3.77
N ALA A 17 -12.01 -15.32 -4.22
CA ALA A 17 -13.23 -15.64 -4.94
C ALA A 17 -12.98 -16.08 -6.40
N GLY A 18 -11.75 -15.92 -6.92
CA GLY A 18 -11.39 -16.28 -8.29
C GLY A 18 -11.77 -15.24 -9.34
N ASP A 19 -12.17 -14.03 -8.93
CA ASP A 19 -12.56 -12.96 -9.86
C ASP A 19 -11.34 -12.26 -10.49
N VAL A 20 -10.15 -12.40 -9.87
CA VAL A 20 -8.89 -11.78 -10.31
C VAL A 20 -7.70 -12.72 -10.07
N ASP A 21 -6.93 -13.02 -11.11
CA ASP A 21 -5.75 -13.90 -11.04
C ASP A 21 -4.50 -13.23 -10.44
N LEU A 22 -4.41 -11.90 -10.56
CA LEU A 22 -3.22 -11.12 -10.24
C LEU A 22 -3.60 -9.68 -9.89
N THR A 23 -3.00 -9.14 -8.84
CA THR A 23 -3.02 -7.71 -8.56
C THR A 23 -1.67 -7.26 -7.98
N VAL A 24 -1.57 -5.98 -7.67
CA VAL A 24 -0.44 -5.40 -6.93
C VAL A 24 -0.94 -4.76 -5.64
N PHE A 25 -0.19 -4.96 -4.57
CA PHE A 25 -0.32 -4.19 -3.34
C PHE A 25 0.50 -2.90 -3.47
N GLN A 26 -0.12 -1.80 -3.06
CA GLN A 26 0.52 -0.49 -3.00
C GLN A 26 0.58 -0.06 -1.53
N ASP A 27 1.78 0.03 -0.96
CA ASP A 27 1.97 0.44 0.45
C ASP A 27 1.68 1.94 0.64
N ALA A 28 0.39 2.29 0.74
CA ALA A 28 -0.07 3.66 0.93
C ALA A 28 0.43 4.25 2.26
N ALA A 29 0.51 3.43 3.31
CA ALA A 29 1.02 3.85 4.60
C ALA A 29 2.52 4.18 4.54
N GLY A 30 3.30 3.36 3.82
CA GLY A 30 4.71 3.59 3.54
C GLY A 30 4.96 4.84 2.72
N GLN A 31 4.11 5.11 1.71
CA GLN A 31 4.16 6.35 0.95
C GLN A 31 3.92 7.57 1.84
N GLY A 32 2.90 7.52 2.71
CA GLY A 32 2.62 8.59 3.67
C GLY A 32 3.76 8.83 4.66
N ARG A 33 4.31 7.76 5.26
CA ARG A 33 5.46 7.84 6.17
C ARG A 33 6.68 8.45 5.47
N LYS A 34 7.01 7.97 4.27
CA LYS A 34 8.15 8.47 3.51
C LYS A 34 7.99 9.95 3.15
N GLY A 35 6.77 10.37 2.79
CA GLY A 35 6.45 11.78 2.56
C GLY A 35 6.70 12.64 3.80
N ALA A 36 6.24 12.20 4.98
CA ALA A 36 6.47 12.91 6.23
C ALA A 36 7.97 12.99 6.62
N GLU A 37 8.73 11.90 6.43
CA GLU A 37 10.18 11.87 6.64
C GLU A 37 10.90 12.86 5.72
N ILE A 38 10.56 12.88 4.43
CA ILE A 38 11.13 13.80 3.43
C ILE A 38 10.83 15.24 3.82
N PHE A 39 9.58 15.54 4.19
CA PHE A 39 9.22 16.88 4.63
C PHE A 39 10.02 17.32 5.86
N ALA A 40 10.19 16.44 6.85
CA ALA A 40 10.99 16.74 8.04
C ALA A 40 12.46 17.01 7.73
N ARG A 41 13.03 16.32 6.72
CA ARG A 41 14.40 16.56 6.22
C ARG A 41 14.50 17.91 5.51
N MET A 42 13.55 18.22 4.62
CA MET A 42 13.50 19.52 3.94
C MET A 42 13.34 20.68 4.92
N ALA A 43 12.54 20.52 5.97
CA ALA A 43 12.36 21.52 7.01
C ALA A 43 13.66 21.83 7.78
N LYS A 44 14.65 20.93 7.75
CA LYS A 44 15.99 21.11 8.33
C LYS A 44 17.01 21.70 7.34
N GLY A 45 16.58 22.03 6.12
CA GLY A 45 17.44 22.58 5.07
C GLY A 45 18.19 21.53 4.25
N GLU A 46 17.86 20.24 4.39
CA GLU A 46 18.42 19.21 3.50
C GLU A 46 17.88 19.39 2.08
N GLN A 47 18.79 19.31 1.09
CA GLN A 47 18.39 19.27 -0.31
C GLN A 47 18.01 17.85 -0.71
N LEU A 48 17.01 17.73 -1.57
CA LEU A 48 16.63 16.46 -2.19
C LEU A 48 17.24 16.39 -3.58
N ASP A 49 18.06 15.38 -3.81
CA ASP A 49 18.66 15.12 -5.12
C ASP A 49 17.64 14.51 -6.11
N GLU A 50 16.62 13.83 -5.58
CA GLU A 50 15.57 13.18 -6.34
C GLU A 50 14.24 13.93 -6.22
N ARG A 51 13.58 14.16 -7.36
CA ARG A 51 12.25 14.81 -7.41
C ARG A 51 11.11 13.91 -6.97
N ALA A 52 11.32 12.60 -6.97
CA ALA A 52 10.30 11.60 -6.64
C ALA A 52 10.95 10.42 -5.95
N VAL A 53 10.30 9.94 -4.88
CA VAL A 53 10.70 8.72 -4.17
C VAL A 53 9.61 7.69 -4.40
N TYR A 54 9.98 6.54 -4.96
CA TYR A 54 9.05 5.47 -5.31
C TYR A 54 9.04 4.38 -4.24
N ILE A 55 7.86 4.04 -3.74
CA ILE A 55 7.67 2.85 -2.92
C ILE A 55 7.34 1.68 -3.85
N PRO A 56 8.10 0.57 -3.82
CA PRO A 56 7.88 -0.55 -4.72
C PRO A 56 6.48 -1.15 -4.60
N PHE A 57 5.92 -1.55 -5.73
CA PHE A 57 4.73 -2.38 -5.76
C PHE A 57 5.06 -3.82 -5.40
N GLU A 58 4.17 -4.45 -4.65
CA GLU A 58 4.30 -5.85 -4.29
C GLU A 58 3.29 -6.68 -5.09
N ARG A 59 3.75 -7.77 -5.69
CA ARG A 59 2.88 -8.65 -6.48
C ARG A 59 1.99 -9.49 -5.55
N VAL A 60 0.70 -9.52 -5.83
CA VAL A 60 -0.28 -10.33 -5.09
C VAL A 60 -0.92 -11.36 -6.02
N THR A 61 -0.92 -12.62 -5.58
CA THR A 61 -1.53 -13.78 -6.24
C THR A 61 -2.40 -14.52 -5.22
N PRO A 62 -3.27 -15.46 -5.64
CA PRO A 62 -4.04 -16.26 -4.69
C PRO A 62 -3.19 -16.96 -3.63
N ALA A 63 -1.97 -17.35 -3.98
CA ALA A 63 -1.07 -18.07 -3.06
C ALA A 63 -0.51 -17.20 -1.93
N ASN A 64 -0.53 -15.86 -2.04
CA ASN A 64 0.05 -14.97 -1.03
C ASN A 64 -0.93 -13.88 -0.55
N ALA A 65 -2.17 -13.89 -1.01
CA ALA A 65 -3.14 -12.83 -0.78
C ALA A 65 -3.44 -12.61 0.72
N ASP A 66 -3.57 -13.69 1.49
CA ASP A 66 -3.84 -13.63 2.93
C ASP A 66 -2.78 -12.83 3.71
N GLY A 67 -1.53 -12.78 3.21
CA GLY A 67 -0.45 -12.01 3.83
C GLY A 67 -0.61 -10.50 3.78
N TYR A 68 -1.61 -9.99 3.05
CA TYR A 68 -1.87 -8.56 2.87
C TYR A 68 -3.17 -8.08 3.54
N LEU A 69 -3.88 -8.94 4.28
CA LEU A 69 -5.15 -8.57 4.91
C LEU A 69 -5.00 -7.58 6.08
N ASP A 70 -3.88 -7.66 6.81
CA ASP A 70 -3.59 -6.82 7.99
C ASP A 70 -2.43 -5.84 7.76
N ARG A 71 -2.03 -5.63 6.50
CA ARG A 71 -0.90 -4.77 6.12
C ARG A 71 -1.26 -3.29 6.02
#